data_AF-A0A7G2M133-F1
#
_entry.id   AF-A0A7G2M133-F1
#
_cell.length_a   1.000
_cell.length_b   1.000
_cell.length_c   1.000
_cell.angle_alpha   90.00
_cell.angle_beta   90.00
_cell.angle_gamma   90.00
#
_symmetry.space_group_name_H-M   'P 1'
#
loop_
_entity.id
_entity.type
_entity.pdbx_description
1 polymer ?
#
loop_
_entity_poly.entity_id
_entity_poly.type
_entity_poly.pdbx_seq_one_letter_code
_entity_poly.pdbx_strand_id
1 'polypeptide(L)'
;RNTLMRRYKMPLPKDGPDAGYDRDAHRTAFVAFLKFLKGNLAGQTSIRVDAAWCSQAQAIAGFGEFCLPDRIIREEDLAAELAALATTQGHATSPGVPAPVEPGPFMLADIYDNEIEALAADAYQKDYMTFGFSRWR
;
A
#
# COMPACT_ATOMS: atom_id res chain seq x y z
N ARG A 1 -9.77 -11.46 -5.43
CA ARG A 1 -9.70 -12.46 -4.34
C ARG A 1 -9.75 -13.92 -4.82
N ASN A 2 -10.84 -14.41 -5.42
CA ASN A 2 -10.96 -15.82 -5.84
C ASN A 2 -9.85 -16.30 -6.80
N THR A 3 -9.45 -15.48 -7.77
CA THR A 3 -8.35 -15.80 -8.70
C THR A 3 -7.01 -15.94 -7.98
N LEU A 4 -6.74 -15.07 -7.00
CA LEU A 4 -5.54 -15.12 -6.16
C LEU A 4 -5.45 -16.44 -5.39
N MET A 5 -6.55 -16.85 -4.76
CA MET A 5 -6.62 -18.12 -4.04
C MET A 5 -6.44 -19.33 -4.98
N ARG A 6 -7.17 -19.37 -6.11
CA ARG A 6 -7.20 -20.57 -6.97
C ARG A 6 -5.95 -20.74 -7.84
N ARG A 7 -5.51 -19.65 -8.49
CA ARG A 7 -4.43 -19.66 -9.49
C ARG A 7 -3.07 -19.37 -8.88
N TYR A 8 -3.02 -18.48 -7.89
CA TYR A 8 -1.77 -18.07 -7.22
C TYR A 8 -1.61 -18.70 -5.84
N LYS A 9 -2.48 -19.66 -5.48
CA LYS A 9 -2.41 -20.46 -4.25
C LYS A 9 -2.29 -19.62 -2.98
N MET A 10 -2.93 -18.46 -2.98
CA MET A 10 -2.90 -17.56 -1.83
C MET A 10 -3.60 -18.21 -0.63
N PRO A 11 -2.93 -18.35 0.53
CA PRO A 11 -3.44 -19.07 1.69
C PRO A 11 -4.40 -18.18 2.49
N LEU A 12 -5.53 -17.85 1.88
CA LEU A 12 -6.60 -17.05 2.49
C LEU A 12 -7.81 -17.94 2.77
N PRO A 13 -8.52 -17.74 3.89
CA PRO A 13 -9.80 -18.40 4.15
C PRO A 13 -10.82 -18.06 3.04
N LYS A 14 -11.71 -18.98 2.66
CA LYS A 14 -12.67 -18.73 1.58
C LYS A 14 -13.65 -17.59 1.89
N ASP A 15 -14.15 -17.53 3.12
CA ASP A 15 -15.24 -16.62 3.51
C ASP A 15 -14.75 -15.40 4.30
N GLY A 16 -13.42 -15.22 4.38
CA GLY A 16 -12.78 -14.16 5.16
C GLY A 16 -12.19 -14.70 6.48
N PRO A 17 -11.40 -13.90 7.20
CA PRO A 17 -10.88 -14.29 8.51
C PRO A 17 -12.01 -14.74 9.44
N ASP A 18 -11.86 -15.91 10.04
CA ASP A 18 -12.73 -16.45 11.08
C ASP A 18 -11.95 -16.57 12.40
N ALA A 19 -12.55 -17.19 13.42
CA ALA A 19 -11.92 -17.37 14.72
C ALA A 19 -10.62 -18.22 14.68
N GLY A 20 -10.40 -19.01 13.62
CA GLY A 20 -9.19 -19.80 13.42
C GLY A 20 -8.11 -19.09 12.62
N TYR A 21 -8.38 -17.89 12.08
CA TYR A 21 -7.39 -17.12 11.34
C TYR A 21 -6.50 -16.32 12.30
N ASP A 22 -5.36 -16.89 12.62
CA ASP A 22 -4.38 -16.28 13.52
C ASP A 22 -3.36 -15.37 12.80
N ARG A 23 -2.47 -14.80 13.61
CA ARG A 23 -1.44 -13.87 13.15
C ARG A 23 -0.46 -14.53 12.17
N ASP A 24 -0.13 -15.80 12.38
CA ASP A 24 0.85 -16.52 11.57
C ASP A 24 0.26 -16.87 10.20
N ALA A 25 -1.03 -17.23 10.15
CA ALA A 25 -1.80 -17.35 8.93
C ALA A 25 -1.87 -16.01 8.18
N HIS A 26 -2.09 -14.90 8.90
CA HIS A 26 -2.09 -13.55 8.30
C HIS A 26 -0.74 -13.18 7.69
N ARG A 27 0.36 -13.37 8.43
CA ARG A 27 1.72 -13.17 7.95
C ARG A 27 2.00 -14.03 6.71
N THR A 28 1.64 -15.30 6.75
CA THR A 28 1.85 -16.25 5.64
C THR A 28 1.11 -15.82 4.38
N ALA A 29 -0.14 -15.37 4.53
CA ALA A 29 -0.92 -14.82 3.42
C ALA A 29 -0.31 -13.54 2.84
N PHE A 30 0.18 -12.65 3.70
CA PHE A 30 0.82 -11.40 3.27
C PHE A 30 2.14 -11.63 2.54
N VAL A 31 2.99 -12.54 3.04
CA VAL A 31 4.22 -12.96 2.34
C VAL A 31 3.91 -13.56 0.97
N ALA A 32 2.90 -14.44 0.87
CA ALA A 32 2.46 -15.00 -0.41
C ALA A 32 1.93 -13.91 -1.35
N PHE A 33 1.25 -12.90 -0.81
CA PHE A 33 0.78 -11.74 -1.57
C PHE A 33 1.94 -10.91 -2.12
N LEU A 34 2.96 -10.56 -1.32
CA LEU A 34 4.12 -9.79 -1.79
C LEU A 34 4.91 -10.53 -2.90
N LYS A 35 5.06 -11.86 -2.77
CA LYS A 35 5.68 -12.70 -3.80
C LYS A 35 4.90 -12.68 -5.12
N PHE A 36 3.57 -12.76 -5.04
CA PHE A 36 2.70 -12.56 -6.20
C PHE A 36 2.82 -11.14 -6.77
N LEU A 37 2.84 -10.13 -5.90
CA LEU A 37 2.77 -8.72 -6.25
C LEU A 37 3.96 -8.29 -7.10
N LYS A 38 5.18 -8.76 -6.79
CA LYS A 38 6.36 -8.53 -7.63
C LYS A 38 6.11 -8.95 -9.08
N GLY A 39 5.61 -10.17 -9.29
CA GLY A 39 5.26 -10.67 -10.62
C GLY A 39 4.12 -9.88 -11.26
N ASN A 40 3.15 -9.43 -10.47
CA ASN A 40 2.03 -8.62 -10.95
C ASN A 40 2.50 -7.26 -11.48
N LEU A 41 3.32 -6.55 -10.71
CA LEU A 41 3.90 -5.26 -11.09
C LEU A 41 4.88 -5.37 -12.25
N ALA A 42 5.57 -6.50 -12.39
CA ALA A 42 6.44 -6.81 -13.54
C ALA A 42 5.68 -7.27 -14.80
N GLY A 43 4.33 -7.31 -14.79
CA GLY A 43 3.52 -7.76 -15.93
C GLY A 43 3.59 -9.28 -16.20
N GLN A 44 4.10 -10.07 -15.27
CA GLN A 44 4.28 -11.52 -15.40
C GLN A 44 3.02 -12.32 -15.01
N THR A 45 1.94 -11.63 -14.66
CA THR A 45 0.67 -12.24 -14.29
C THR A 45 -0.44 -11.76 -15.21
N SER A 46 -1.47 -12.58 -15.42
CA SER A 46 -2.65 -12.17 -16.19
C SER A 46 -3.65 -11.32 -15.39
N ILE A 47 -3.34 -10.99 -14.13
CA ILE A 47 -4.17 -10.12 -13.31
C ILE A 47 -3.78 -8.68 -13.62
N ARG A 48 -4.76 -7.82 -13.91
CA ARG A 48 -4.53 -6.37 -14.05
C ARG A 48 -3.95 -5.82 -12.75
N VAL A 49 -2.96 -4.94 -12.83
CA VAL A 49 -2.50 -4.20 -11.65
C VAL A 49 -3.66 -3.35 -11.13
N ASP A 50 -4.04 -3.60 -9.87
CA ASP A 50 -5.11 -2.86 -9.21
C ASP A 50 -4.57 -1.53 -8.68
N ALA A 51 -5.43 -0.50 -8.63
CA ALA A 51 -5.03 0.80 -8.11
C ALA A 51 -4.62 0.71 -6.63
N ALA A 52 -5.19 -0.23 -5.87
CA ALA A 52 -4.89 -0.43 -4.46
C ALA A 52 -3.46 -0.93 -4.17
N TRP A 53 -2.73 -1.43 -5.18
CA TRP A 53 -1.36 -1.91 -5.02
C TRP A 53 -0.43 -1.54 -6.18
N CYS A 54 -0.84 -0.60 -7.04
CA CYS A 54 0.04 -0.10 -8.07
C CYS A 54 1.20 0.70 -7.45
N SER A 55 2.30 0.83 -8.18
CA SER A 55 3.39 1.72 -7.77
C SER A 55 2.89 3.15 -7.65
N GLN A 56 3.25 3.85 -6.57
CA GLN A 56 2.92 5.27 -6.38
C GLN A 56 3.54 6.13 -7.49
N ALA A 57 4.76 5.79 -7.94
CA ALA A 57 5.40 6.47 -9.05
C ALA A 57 4.61 6.29 -10.36
N GLN A 58 4.03 5.10 -10.58
CA GLN A 58 3.16 4.87 -11.72
C GLN A 58 1.83 5.63 -11.61
N ALA A 59 1.22 5.66 -10.42
CA ALA A 59 0.00 6.42 -10.18
C ALA A 59 0.19 7.92 -10.47
N ILE A 60 1.28 8.51 -9.95
CA ILE A 60 1.63 9.91 -10.18
C ILE A 60 1.96 10.18 -11.66
N ALA A 61 2.72 9.29 -12.31
CA ALA A 61 3.04 9.45 -13.73
C ALA A 61 1.78 9.48 -14.62
N GLY A 62 0.74 8.72 -14.28
CA GLY A 62 -0.53 8.71 -15.00
C GLY A 62 -1.26 10.05 -15.00
N PHE A 63 -1.11 10.88 -13.97
CA PHE A 63 -1.65 12.25 -13.98
C PHE A 63 -1.01 13.09 -15.08
N GLY A 64 0.31 12.96 -15.28
CA GLY A 64 1.08 13.71 -16.28
C GLY A 64 0.63 13.49 -17.73
N GLU A 65 -0.17 12.47 -18.02
CA GLU A 65 -0.77 12.26 -19.34
C GLU A 65 -1.93 13.21 -19.64
N PHE A 66 -2.56 13.79 -18.61
CA PHE A 66 -3.68 14.72 -18.74
C PHE A 66 -3.42 16.08 -18.09
N CYS A 67 -3.02 16.09 -16.81
CA CYS A 67 -2.69 17.30 -16.06
C CYS A 67 -1.75 16.96 -14.89
N LEU A 68 -0.70 17.77 -14.70
CA LEU A 68 0.24 17.55 -13.61
C LEU A 68 -0.41 17.86 -12.26
N PRO A 69 -0.13 17.09 -11.18
CA PRO A 69 -0.54 17.48 -9.84
C PRO A 69 0.12 18.80 -9.44
N ASP A 70 -0.68 19.77 -8.96
CA ASP A 70 -0.15 21.05 -8.44
C ASP A 70 0.64 20.88 -7.14
N ARG A 71 0.32 19.83 -6.35
CA ARG A 71 1.00 19.53 -5.09
C ARG A 71 1.04 18.02 -4.84
N ILE A 72 2.19 17.53 -4.38
CA ILE A 72 2.39 16.18 -3.85
C ILE A 72 2.90 16.34 -2.43
N ILE A 73 2.18 15.78 -1.45
CA ILE A 73 2.46 15.94 -0.03
C ILE A 73 2.92 14.58 0.53
N ARG A 74 3.97 14.58 1.35
CA ARG A 74 4.44 13.39 2.06
C ARG A 74 3.56 13.10 3.28
N GLU A 75 3.45 11.83 3.67
CA GLU A 75 2.54 11.42 4.76
C GLU A 75 2.93 12.08 6.10
N GLU A 76 4.23 12.18 6.36
CA GLU A 76 4.80 12.82 7.56
C GLU A 76 4.49 14.32 7.65
N ASP A 77 4.32 14.99 6.51
CA ASP A 77 4.06 16.43 6.42
C ASP A 77 2.56 16.74 6.24
N LEU A 78 1.73 15.72 6.08
CA LEU A 78 0.33 15.83 5.68
C LEU A 78 -0.48 16.76 6.57
N ALA A 79 -0.32 16.66 7.90
CA ALA A 79 -1.05 17.49 8.85
C ALA A 79 -0.67 18.97 8.72
N ALA A 80 0.62 19.28 8.55
CA ALA A 80 1.10 20.65 8.45
C ALA A 80 0.74 21.27 7.09
N GLU A 81 0.96 20.54 6.01
CA GLU A 81 0.74 21.05 4.66
C GLU A 81 -0.74 21.22 4.31
N LEU A 82 -1.62 20.32 4.76
CA LEU A 82 -3.06 20.48 4.58
C LEU A 82 -3.61 21.67 5.39
N ALA A 83 -3.11 21.89 6.60
CA ALA A 83 -3.48 23.06 7.40
C ALA A 83 -3.04 24.36 6.72
N ALA A 84 -1.80 24.42 6.23
CA ALA A 84 -1.29 25.57 5.48
C ALA A 84 -2.12 25.82 4.20
N LEU A 85 -2.45 24.76 3.46
CA LEU A 85 -3.29 24.86 2.27
C LEU A 85 -4.67 25.45 2.61
N ALA A 86 -5.34 24.95 3.64
CA ALA A 86 -6.64 25.47 4.06
C ALA A 86 -6.59 26.97 4.40
N THR A 87 -5.55 27.43 5.11
CA THR A 87 -5.35 28.85 5.42
C THR A 87 -5.22 29.71 4.15
N THR A 88 -4.49 29.25 3.13
CA THR A 88 -4.37 30.00 1.86
C THR A 88 -5.70 30.19 1.13
N GLN A 89 -6.68 29.31 1.38
CA GLN A 89 -8.02 29.38 0.82
C GLN A 89 -9.00 30.17 1.71
N GLY A 90 -8.52 30.80 2.77
CA GLY A 90 -9.34 31.59 3.70
C GLY A 90 -10.06 30.77 4.77
N HIS A 91 -9.73 29.49 4.94
CA HIS A 91 -10.28 28.69 6.04
C HIS A 91 -9.54 28.99 7.34
N ALA A 92 -10.30 29.37 8.38
CA ALA A 92 -9.77 29.65 9.71
C ALA A 92 -9.35 28.37 10.47
N THR A 93 -9.89 27.21 10.09
CA THR A 93 -9.59 25.91 10.67
C THR A 93 -9.45 24.87 9.57
N SER A 94 -8.61 23.86 9.84
CA SER A 94 -8.49 22.66 9.01
C SER A 94 -8.84 21.44 9.88
N PRO A 95 -9.62 20.47 9.39
CA PRO A 95 -9.80 19.22 10.10
C PRO A 95 -8.44 18.52 10.24
N GLY A 96 -8.23 17.84 11.37
CA GLY A 96 -7.06 17.00 11.56
C GLY A 96 -7.05 15.84 10.56
N VAL A 97 -5.86 15.36 10.22
CA VAL A 97 -5.71 14.12 9.43
C VAL A 97 -6.27 12.97 10.25
N PRO A 98 -7.25 12.21 9.74
CA PRO A 98 -7.80 11.08 10.47
C PRO A 98 -6.72 10.01 10.65
N ALA A 99 -6.79 9.28 11.77
CA ALA A 99 -5.96 8.10 11.94
C ALA A 99 -6.27 7.09 10.82
N PRO A 100 -5.26 6.34 10.33
CA PRO A 100 -5.49 5.27 9.38
C PRO A 100 -6.57 4.30 9.91
N VAL A 101 -7.48 3.90 9.02
CA VAL A 101 -8.47 2.86 9.35
C VAL A 101 -7.76 1.52 9.25
N GLU A 102 -7.74 0.78 10.35
CA GLU A 102 -7.02 -0.49 10.43
C GLU A 102 -7.79 -1.62 9.73
N PRO A 103 -7.27 -2.17 8.61
CA PRO A 103 -8.02 -3.10 7.78
C PRO A 103 -7.86 -4.53 8.29
N GLY A 104 -8.71 -4.94 9.22
CA GLY A 104 -8.88 -6.34 9.61
C GLY A 104 -8.22 -6.72 10.94
N PRO A 105 -8.05 -8.03 11.20
CA PRO A 105 -7.77 -8.55 12.55
C PRO A 105 -6.33 -8.36 13.03
N PHE A 106 -5.38 -8.09 12.14
CA PHE A 106 -3.97 -7.87 12.46
C PHE A 106 -3.42 -6.70 11.66
N MET A 107 -2.58 -5.91 12.30
CA MET A 107 -1.89 -4.78 11.72
C MET A 107 -0.58 -5.20 11.07
N LEU A 108 -0.04 -4.34 10.19
CA LEU A 108 1.32 -4.55 9.66
C LEU A 108 2.34 -4.65 10.81
N ALA A 109 2.16 -3.87 11.90
CA ALA A 109 3.01 -3.90 13.09
C ALA A 109 3.08 -5.27 13.75
N ASP A 110 2.02 -6.08 13.63
CA ASP A 110 1.94 -7.39 14.26
C ASP A 110 2.73 -8.45 13.49
N ILE A 111 2.91 -8.26 12.17
CA ILE A 111 3.50 -9.26 11.28
C ILE A 111 4.81 -8.83 10.64
N TYR A 112 5.16 -7.54 10.68
CA TYR A 112 6.31 -6.99 9.98
C TYR A 112 7.63 -7.55 10.51
N ASP A 113 8.50 -7.91 9.58
CA ASP A 113 9.83 -8.39 9.84
C ASP A 113 10.76 -8.15 8.64
N ASN A 114 12.00 -8.63 8.74
CA ASN A 114 13.01 -8.49 7.70
C ASN A 114 12.63 -9.17 6.38
N GLU A 115 11.85 -10.26 6.40
CA GLU A 115 11.41 -10.94 5.17
C GLU A 115 10.36 -10.10 4.46
N ILE A 116 9.37 -9.60 5.19
CA ILE A 116 8.32 -8.74 4.66
C ILE A 116 8.89 -7.46 4.08
N GLU A 117 9.79 -6.79 4.80
CA GLU A 117 10.47 -5.58 4.32
C GLU A 117 11.24 -5.86 3.03
N ALA A 118 12.03 -6.94 2.98
CA ALA A 118 12.79 -7.30 1.79
C ALA A 118 11.88 -7.59 0.58
N LEU A 119 10.78 -8.33 0.79
CA LEU A 119 9.82 -8.64 -0.26
C LEU A 119 9.05 -7.40 -0.74
N ALA A 120 8.71 -6.48 0.16
CA ALA A 120 8.05 -5.23 -0.18
C ALA A 120 8.98 -4.31 -0.98
N ALA A 121 10.23 -4.14 -0.54
CA ALA A 121 11.24 -3.36 -1.26
C ALA A 121 11.56 -3.96 -2.65
N ASP A 122 11.59 -5.30 -2.76
CA ASP A 122 11.79 -5.99 -4.03
C ASP A 122 10.59 -5.85 -4.99
N ALA A 123 9.36 -5.88 -4.47
CA ALA A 123 8.16 -5.64 -5.27
C ALA A 123 8.02 -4.17 -5.71
N TYR A 124 8.36 -3.22 -4.83
CA TYR A 124 8.20 -1.78 -5.03
C TYR A 124 9.53 -1.03 -5.24
N GLN A 125 10.56 -1.69 -5.78
CA GLN A 125 11.90 -1.12 -5.96
C GLN A 125 11.88 0.28 -6.61
N LYS A 126 11.01 0.46 -7.61
CA LYS A 126 10.83 1.76 -8.30
C LYS A 126 10.41 2.86 -7.33
N ASP A 127 9.49 2.59 -6.41
CA ASP A 127 9.00 3.59 -5.46
C ASP A 127 10.07 3.92 -4.42
N TYR A 128 10.82 2.91 -3.93
CA TYR A 128 11.96 3.12 -3.03
C TYR A 128 13.02 4.03 -3.67
N MET A 129 13.36 3.80 -4.93
CA MET A 129 14.32 4.63 -5.67
C MET A 129 13.78 6.03 -5.98
N THR A 130 12.51 6.14 -6.38
CA THR A 130 11.93 7.42 -6.81
C THR A 130 11.66 8.35 -5.63
N PHE A 131 11.16 7.80 -4.52
CA PHE A 131 10.72 8.58 -3.38
C PHE A 131 11.69 8.55 -2.20
N GLY A 132 12.75 7.74 -2.27
CA GLY A 132 13.72 7.60 -1.18
C GLY A 132 13.15 6.92 0.05
N PHE A 133 12.18 6.02 -0.12
CA PHE A 133 11.61 5.29 1.01
C PHE A 133 12.69 4.46 1.72
N SER A 134 12.62 4.46 3.05
CA SER A 134 13.41 3.62 3.93
C SER A 134 12.56 2.47 4.45
N ARG A 135 13.20 1.61 5.24
CA ARG A 135 12.51 0.55 5.96
C ARG A 135 11.35 1.11 6.77
N TRP A 136 10.28 0.33 6.85
CA TRP A 136 9.13 0.70 7.67
C TRP A 136 9.49 0.63 9.16
N ARG A 137 9.48 1.80 9.81
CA ARG A 137 9.83 2.09 11.22
C ARG A 137 11.22 1.63 11.70
#